data_AF-A0A2D5F9Y3-F1
#
_entry.id   AF-A0A2D5F9Y3-F1
#
_cell.length_a   1.000
_cell.length_b   1.000
_cell.length_c   1.000
_cell.angle_alpha   90.00
_cell.angle_beta   90.00
_cell.angle_gamma   90.00
#
_symmetry.space_group_name_H-M   'P 1'
#
loop_
_entity.id
_entity.type
_entity.pdbx_description
1 polymer ?
#
loop_
_entity_poly.entity_id
_entity_poly.type
_entity_poly.pdbx_seq_one_letter_code
_entity_poly.pdbx_strand_id
1 'polypeptide(L)'
;MHGNSSTTYQSIGNTTFGSDGTSQTRIGNTTFGSQGSTSTRIGNTTYNSNGSTSTQIGNTLYNSNGTTVNRIGNTTYGSDGTTCTKIGASTFCN
;
A
#
# COMPACT_ATOMS: atom_id res chain seq x y z
N MET A 1 -4.73 -2.04 0.21
CA MET A 1 -4.40 -3.20 1.05
C MET A 1 -5.70 -3.90 1.37
N HIS A 2 -6.12 -4.84 0.52
CA HIS A 2 -7.23 -5.75 0.82
C HIS A 2 -6.58 -7.04 1.30
N GLY A 3 -6.31 -7.11 2.60
CA GLY A 3 -5.82 -8.33 3.25
C GLY A 3 -7.02 -9.14 3.73
N ASN A 4 -7.08 -10.41 3.34
CA ASN A 4 -7.98 -11.39 3.93
C ASN A 4 -7.90 -11.29 5.46
N SER A 5 -9.07 -11.31 6.12
CA SER A 5 -9.29 -10.99 7.53
C SER A 5 -8.66 -11.95 8.57
N SER A 6 -7.46 -12.48 8.33
CA SER A 6 -6.76 -13.35 9.29
C SER A 6 -5.24 -13.12 9.40
N THR A 7 -4.65 -12.21 8.63
CA THR A 7 -3.21 -11.90 8.75
C THR A 7 -3.01 -10.73 9.73
N THR A 8 -2.38 -11.00 10.86
CA THR A 8 -1.90 -9.97 11.78
C THR A 8 -0.51 -9.53 11.39
N TYR A 9 -0.23 -8.23 11.49
CA TYR A 9 1.09 -7.68 11.22
C TYR A 9 1.70 -7.12 12.51
N GLN A 10 2.97 -7.43 12.74
CA GLN A 10 3.76 -6.90 13.85
C GLN A 10 5.00 -6.21 13.28
N SER A 11 5.26 -4.98 13.72
CA SER A 11 6.48 -4.26 13.33
C SER A 11 7.50 -4.28 14.46
N ILE A 12 8.74 -4.66 14.14
CA ILE A 12 9.90 -4.62 15.03
C ILE A 12 11.00 -3.84 14.29
N GLY A 13 11.30 -2.64 14.78
CA GLY A 13 12.21 -1.72 14.10
C GLY A 13 11.71 -1.37 12.69
N ASN A 14 12.56 -1.58 11.69
CA ASN A 14 12.23 -1.31 10.28
C ASN A 14 11.62 -2.51 9.55
N THR A 15 11.36 -3.61 10.24
CA THR A 15 10.80 -4.83 9.66
C THR A 15 9.38 -5.05 10.16
N THR A 16 8.47 -5.36 9.23
CA THR A 16 7.10 -5.78 9.52
C THR A 16 6.96 -7.25 9.18
N PHE A 17 6.44 -8.03 10.11
CA PHE A 17 6.20 -9.47 9.99
C PHE A 17 4.70 -9.73 9.93
N GLY A 18 4.26 -10.46 8.92
CA GLY A 18 2.91 -11.01 8.83
C GLY A 18 2.84 -12.39 9.47
N SER A 19 1.72 -12.69 10.12
CA SER A 19 1.45 -14.03 10.68
C SER A 19 1.32 -15.12 9.61
N ASP A 20 1.24 -14.73 8.34
CA ASP A 20 1.28 -15.60 7.16
C ASP A 20 2.72 -15.96 6.72
N GLY A 21 3.73 -15.57 7.50
CA GLY A 21 5.14 -15.81 7.21
C GLY A 21 5.75 -14.81 6.23
N THR A 22 4.98 -13.82 5.75
CA THR A 22 5.53 -12.72 4.97
C THR A 22 6.28 -11.74 5.86
N SER A 23 7.30 -11.09 5.33
CA SER A 23 7.93 -9.97 6.02
C SER A 23 8.37 -8.89 5.03
N GLN A 24 8.48 -7.67 5.54
CA GLN A 24 8.86 -6.49 4.76
C GLN A 24 9.85 -5.68 5.58
N THR A 25 11.07 -5.51 5.07
CA THR A 25 12.11 -4.71 5.71
C THR A 25 12.34 -3.44 4.91
N ARG A 26 12.27 -2.29 5.58
CA ARG A 26 12.62 -1.01 4.96
C ARG A 26 14.07 -0.63 5.25
N ILE A 27 14.82 -0.35 4.20
CA ILE A 27 16.19 0.19 4.28
C ILE A 27 16.21 1.47 3.43
N GLY A 28 16.39 2.62 4.09
CA GLY A 28 16.25 3.92 3.44
C GLY A 28 14.86 4.09 2.80
N ASN A 29 14.84 4.41 1.51
CA ASN A 29 13.61 4.58 0.75
C ASN A 29 13.12 3.29 0.05
N THR A 30 13.80 2.17 0.25
CA THR A 30 13.46 0.88 -0.37
C THR A 30 12.86 -0.06 0.66
N THR A 31 11.76 -0.70 0.31
CA THR A 31 11.14 -1.78 1.07
C THR A 31 11.36 -3.10 0.34
N PHE A 32 11.92 -4.07 1.05
CA PHE A 32 12.22 -5.42 0.58
C PHE A 32 11.24 -6.39 1.21
N GLY A 33 10.46 -7.10 0.40
CA GLY A 33 9.58 -8.17 0.83
C GLY A 33 10.29 -9.52 0.80
N SER A 34 9.96 -10.39 1.76
CA SER A 34 10.54 -11.73 1.86
C SER A 34 10.25 -12.63 0.66
N GLN A 35 9.20 -12.33 -0.11
CA GLN A 35 8.83 -13.03 -1.35
C GLN A 35 9.55 -12.49 -2.61
N GLY A 36 10.61 -11.71 -2.44
CA GLY A 36 11.41 -11.16 -3.56
C GLY A 36 10.82 -9.89 -4.20
N SER A 37 9.67 -9.42 -3.74
CA SER A 37 9.13 -8.12 -4.15
C SER A 37 9.95 -6.98 -3.55
N THR A 38 10.27 -5.95 -4.33
CA THR A 38 10.87 -4.72 -3.80
C THR A 38 10.08 -3.50 -4.26
N SER A 39 10.10 -2.44 -3.45
CA SER A 39 9.55 -1.14 -3.84
C SER A 39 10.46 -0.03 -3.38
N THR A 40 10.77 0.93 -4.25
CA THR A 40 11.63 2.07 -3.94
C THR A 40 10.87 3.35 -4.14
N ARG A 41 10.90 4.23 -3.14
CA ARG A 41 10.32 5.57 -3.25
C ARG A 41 11.38 6.58 -3.70
N ILE A 42 11.08 7.31 -4.77
CA ILE A 42 11.88 8.45 -5.23
C ILE A 42 10.94 9.65 -5.35
N GLY A 43 11.16 10.67 -4.53
CA GLY A 43 10.21 11.78 -4.38
C GLY A 43 8.82 11.27 -3.96
N ASN A 44 7.80 11.62 -4.74
CA ASN A 44 6.41 11.20 -4.50
C ASN A 44 6.02 9.94 -5.29
N THR A 45 6.95 9.32 -6.01
CA THR A 45 6.70 8.13 -6.83
C THR A 45 7.29 6.91 -6.16
N THR A 46 6.50 5.84 -6.08
CA THR A 46 6.93 4.50 -5.67
C THR A 46 7.07 3.63 -6.90
N TYR A 47 8.24 3.02 -7.07
CA TYR A 47 8.58 2.09 -8.15
C TYR A 47 8.59 0.68 -7.58
N ASN A 48 7.81 -0.22 -8.16
CA ASN A 48 7.73 -1.61 -7.72
C ASN A 48 8.60 -2.50 -8.63
N SER A 49 9.10 -3.61 -8.10
CA SER A 49 9.96 -4.55 -8.84
C SER A 49 9.27 -5.22 -10.03
N ASN A 50 7.94 -5.22 -10.07
CA ASN A 50 7.16 -5.70 -11.21
C ASN A 50 7.00 -4.66 -12.34
N GLY A 51 7.68 -3.51 -12.24
CA GLY A 51 7.64 -2.44 -13.23
C GLY A 51 6.47 -1.45 -13.06
N SER A 52 5.51 -1.73 -12.17
CA SER A 52 4.43 -0.78 -11.87
C SER A 52 4.95 0.40 -11.04
N THR A 53 4.30 1.55 -11.21
CA THR A 53 4.59 2.74 -10.41
C THR A 53 3.30 3.35 -9.85
N SER A 54 3.44 4.02 -8.70
CA SER A 54 2.36 4.79 -8.10
C SER A 54 2.90 6.15 -7.67
N THR A 55 2.32 7.23 -8.18
CA THR A 55 2.73 8.62 -7.90
C THR A 55 1.66 9.34 -7.10
N GLN A 56 2.03 9.91 -5.96
CA GLN A 56 1.11 10.71 -5.14
C GLN A 56 1.19 12.19 -5.57
N ILE A 57 0.04 12.79 -5.92
CA ILE A 57 -0.10 14.22 -6.19
C ILE A 57 -1.27 14.74 -5.36
N GLY A 58 -0.96 15.59 -4.37
CA GLY A 58 -1.95 16.02 -3.37
C GLY A 58 -2.56 14.81 -2.67
N ASN A 59 -3.89 14.69 -2.69
CA ASN A 59 -4.62 13.57 -2.09
C ASN A 59 -4.90 12.40 -3.06
N THR A 60 -4.46 12.51 -4.31
CA THR A 60 -4.69 11.48 -5.33
C THR A 60 -3.44 10.66 -5.61
N LEU A 61 -3.59 9.34 -5.57
CA LEU A 61 -2.59 8.37 -6.01
C LEU A 61 -2.88 7.98 -7.47
N TYR A 62 -1.90 8.15 -8.34
CA TYR A 62 -1.96 7.79 -9.76
C TYR A 62 -1.14 6.53 -9.99
N ASN A 63 -1.77 5.46 -10.47
CA ASN A 63 -1.10 4.20 -10.78
C ASN A 63 -0.73 4.13 -12.26
N SER A 64 0.36 3.44 -12.57
CA SER A 64 0.87 3.30 -13.94
C SER A 64 -0.07 2.52 -14.89
N ASN A 65 -1.05 1.79 -14.35
CA ASN A 65 -2.10 1.11 -15.12
C ASN A 65 -3.29 2.05 -15.47
N GLY A 66 -3.20 3.34 -15.15
CA GLY A 66 -4.23 4.34 -15.44
C GLY A 66 -5.29 4.49 -14.34
N THR A 67 -5.30 3.66 -13.31
CA THR A 67 -6.24 3.84 -12.19
C THR A 67 -5.77 4.93 -11.24
N THR A 68 -6.72 5.58 -10.57
CA THR A 68 -6.45 6.58 -9.55
C THR A 68 -7.20 6.28 -8.27
N VAL A 69 -6.64 6.70 -7.14
CA VAL A 69 -7.28 6.60 -5.83
C VAL A 69 -7.20 7.97 -5.15
N ASN A 70 -8.33 8.62 -4.95
CA ASN A 70 -8.42 9.91 -4.26
C ASN A 70 -8.84 9.71 -2.80
N ARG A 71 -8.09 10.27 -1.85
CA ARG A 71 -8.42 10.21 -0.43
C ARG A 71 -9.10 11.50 0.04
N ILE A 72 -10.28 11.38 0.62
CA ILE A 72 -10.99 12.48 1.29
C ILE A 72 -11.33 12.04 2.71
N GLY A 73 -10.66 12.65 3.70
CA GLY A 73 -10.76 12.23 5.09
C GLY A 73 -10.34 10.76 5.27
N ASN A 74 -11.22 9.96 5.85
CA ASN A 74 -11.00 8.52 6.08
C ASN A 74 -11.52 7.63 4.93
N THR A 75 -11.97 8.22 3.83
CA THR A 75 -12.53 7.51 2.67
C THR A 75 -11.58 7.64 1.47
N THR A 76 -11.43 6.55 0.73
CA THR A 76 -10.71 6.51 -0.54
C THR A 76 -11.66 6.14 -1.67
N TYR A 77 -11.62 6.89 -2.76
CA TYR A 77 -12.43 6.70 -3.96
C TYR A 77 -11.52 6.28 -5.11
N GLY A 78 -11.71 5.08 -5.61
CA GLY A 78 -11.04 4.51 -6.78
C GLY A 78 -11.73 4.90 -8.08
N SER A 79 -10.97 5.14 -9.13
CA SER A 79 -11.50 5.40 -10.47
C SER A 79 -12.21 4.19 -11.10
N ASP A 80 -12.05 3.01 -10.50
CA ASP A 80 -12.73 1.77 -10.87
C ASP A 80 -14.11 1.63 -10.18
N GLY A 81 -14.53 2.62 -9.40
CA GLY A 81 -15.79 2.62 -8.64
C GLY A 81 -15.66 2.06 -7.22
N THR A 82 -14.49 1.54 -6.84
CA THR A 82 -14.24 1.04 -5.48
C THR A 82 -14.19 2.20 -4.49
N THR A 83 -15.01 2.17 -3.45
CA THR A 83 -14.95 3.15 -2.36
C THR A 83 -14.69 2.41 -1.05
N CYS A 84 -13.65 2.82 -0.33
CA CYS A 84 -13.30 2.24 0.96
C CYS A 84 -13.28 3.29 2.05
N THR A 85 -13.92 3.04 3.18
CA THR A 85 -13.94 3.92 4.35
C THR A 85 -13.34 3.22 5.56
N LYS A 86 -12.41 3.90 6.24
CA LYS A 86 -11.82 3.42 7.49
C LYS A 86 -12.63 3.95 8.68
N ILE A 87 -13.12 3.05 9.53
CA ILE A 87 -13.82 3.36 10.78
C ILE A 87 -13.09 2.62 11.92
N GLY A 88 -12.41 3.37 12.79
CA GLY A 88 -11.54 2.79 13.81
C GLY A 88 -10.39 1.98 13.18
N ALA A 89 -10.26 0.71 13.59
CA ALA A 89 -9.29 -0.22 13.02
C ALA A 89 -9.81 -0.94 11.76
N SER A 90 -11.10 -0.85 11.46
CA SER A 90 -11.74 -1.59 10.37
C SER A 90 -11.82 -0.75 9.10
N THR A 91 -11.76 -1.41 7.93
CA THR A 91 -11.94 -0.78 6.61
C THR A 91 -13.08 -1.50 5.91
N PHE A 92 -14.03 -0.73 5.38
CA PHE A 92 -15.22 -1.22 4.69
C PHE A 92 -15.20 -0.74 3.25
N CYS A 93 -15.38 -1.64 2.29
CA CYS A 93 -15.39 -1.32 0.87
C CYS A 93 -16.67 -1.84 0.21
N ASN A 94 -17.13 -1.18 -0.84
CA ASN A 94 -18.20 -1.67 -1.73
C ASN A 94 -17.66 -2.41 -2.94
#